data_AF-A0A5C2HHD3-F1
#
_entry.id   AF-A0A5C2HHD3-F1
#
_cell.length_a   1.000
_cell.length_b   1.000
_cell.length_c   1.000
_cell.angle_alpha   90.00
_cell.angle_beta   90.00
_cell.angle_gamma   90.00
#
_symmetry.space_group_name_H-M   'P 1'
#
loop_
_entity.id
_entity.type
_entity.pdbx_description
1 polymer ?
#
loop_
_entity_poly.entity_id
_entity_poly.type
_entity_poly.pdbx_seq_one_letter_code
_entity_poly.pdbx_strand_id
1 'polypeptide(L)'
;MRQKMAVSTPAAVELCHDLLKWIIPHLGKFPRNQRFTLAERIESGLLDVLEHLVEAAYSNRPATPLGKANLRLQRVKHLWRLSVELNITGQQQYAYAAELMEQLGRQIGGWYQSSAKTAK
;
A
#
# COMPACT_ATOMS: atom_id res chain seq x y z
N MET A 1 -19.99 -2.74 -27.98
CA MET A 1 -20.34 -3.19 -26.62
C MET A 1 -19.64 -2.31 -25.60
N ARG A 2 -20.28 -1.22 -25.18
CA ARG A 2 -19.85 -0.38 -24.05
C ARG A 2 -20.72 -0.77 -22.87
N GLN A 3 -20.19 -1.51 -21.91
CA GLN A 3 -20.93 -1.82 -20.69
C GLN A 3 -20.30 -1.05 -19.53
N LYS A 4 -21.05 -0.02 -19.12
CA LYS A 4 -21.14 0.59 -17.79
C LYS A 4 -20.12 0.08 -16.77
N MET A 5 -19.21 0.95 -16.36
CA MET A 5 -18.70 0.91 -14.99
C MET A 5 -18.90 2.30 -14.40
N ALA A 6 -19.90 2.44 -13.53
CA ALA A 6 -19.71 3.34 -12.40
C ALA A 6 -18.51 2.75 -11.66
N VAL A 7 -17.31 3.30 -11.91
CA VAL A 7 -16.09 2.85 -11.24
C VAL A 7 -16.22 3.32 -9.81
N SER A 8 -16.89 2.51 -8.99
CA SER A 8 -16.67 2.57 -7.54
C SER A 8 -15.20 2.25 -7.34
N THR A 9 -14.46 3.17 -6.74
CA THR A 9 -13.06 2.96 -6.40
C THR A 9 -12.91 1.62 -5.68
N PRO A 10 -12.00 0.73 -6.12
CA PRO A 10 -11.78 -0.54 -5.44
C PRO A 10 -11.41 -0.31 -3.97
N ALA A 11 -11.91 -1.14 -3.06
CA ALA A 11 -11.64 -1.00 -1.62
C ALA A 11 -10.14 -0.93 -1.29
N ALA A 12 -9.29 -1.64 -2.06
CA ALA A 12 -7.85 -1.58 -1.90
C ALA A 12 -7.27 -0.17 -2.17
N VAL A 13 -7.81 0.57 -3.14
CA VAL A 13 -7.36 1.92 -3.47
C VAL A 13 -7.74 2.90 -2.35
N GLU A 14 -8.98 2.82 -1.84
CA GLU A 14 -9.43 3.65 -0.70
C GLU A 14 -8.62 3.36 0.57
N LEU A 15 -8.40 2.08 0.91
CA LEU A 15 -7.57 1.71 2.06
C LEU A 15 -6.12 2.19 1.94
N CYS A 16 -5.56 2.17 0.72
CA CYS A 16 -4.22 2.71 0.49
C CYS A 16 -4.18 4.23 0.66
N HIS A 17 -5.24 4.93 0.23
CA HIS A 17 -5.39 6.37 0.43
C HIS A 17 -5.44 6.71 1.93
N ASP A 18 -6.26 6.00 2.70
CA ASP A 18 -6.39 6.21 4.14
C ASP A 18 -5.07 5.92 4.88
N LEU A 19 -4.36 4.86 4.48
CA LEU A 19 -3.02 4.57 4.99
C LEU A 19 -2.04 5.71 4.69
N LEU A 20 -2.00 6.23 3.46
CA LEU A 20 -1.14 7.34 3.08
C LEU A 20 -1.46 8.62 3.87
N LYS A 21 -2.75 8.96 3.98
CA LYS A 21 -3.24 10.11 4.75
C LYS A 21 -2.78 10.04 6.21
N TRP A 22 -2.79 8.85 6.80
CA TRP A 22 -2.32 8.66 8.16
C TRP A 22 -0.78 8.68 8.26
N ILE A 23 -0.06 7.99 7.37
CA ILE A 23 1.38 7.74 7.56
C ILE A 23 2.26 8.94 7.19
N ILE A 24 1.94 9.71 6.14
CA ILE A 24 2.75 10.86 5.68
C ILE A 24 3.07 11.85 6.81
N PRO A 25 2.12 12.33 7.63
CA PRO A 25 2.44 13.23 8.73
C PRO A 25 3.28 12.58 9.84
N HIS A 26 3.28 11.24 9.96
CA HIS A 26 4.13 10.52 10.91
C HIS A 26 5.57 10.38 10.39
N LEU A 27 5.74 10.09 9.09
CA LEU A 27 7.04 10.06 8.43
C LEU A 27 7.73 11.44 8.50
N GLY A 28 6.94 12.51 8.42
CA GLY A 28 7.41 13.89 8.63
C GLY A 28 8.00 14.17 10.02
N LYS A 29 7.82 13.29 11.01
CA LYS A 29 8.38 13.42 12.36
C LYS A 29 9.68 12.63 12.55
N PHE A 30 10.14 11.90 11.52
CA PHE A 30 11.38 11.14 11.61
C PHE A 30 12.58 12.07 11.82
N PRO A 31 13.59 11.64 12.61
CA PRO A 31 14.85 12.36 12.75
C PRO A 31 15.49 12.65 11.38
N ARG A 32 16.16 13.81 11.24
CA ARG A 32 16.68 14.31 9.96
C ARG A 32 17.59 13.30 9.23
N ASN A 33 18.39 12.54 9.98
CA ASN A 33 19.28 11.50 9.44
C ASN A 33 18.53 10.31 8.83
N GLN A 34 17.31 10.02 9.29
CA GLN A 34 16.48 8.90 8.80
C GLN A 34 15.35 9.34 7.86
N ARG A 35 15.12 10.65 7.75
CA ARG A 35 14.07 11.22 6.90
C ARG A 35 14.33 10.96 5.41
N PHE A 36 15.55 11.22 4.96
CA PHE A 36 15.97 11.05 3.55
C PHE A 36 16.40 9.62 3.20
N THR A 37 16.17 8.66 4.11
CA THR A 37 16.54 7.26 3.90
C THR A 37 15.32 6.38 4.11
N LEU A 38 14.80 6.32 5.34
CA LEU A 38 13.74 5.40 5.71
C LEU A 38 12.36 5.98 5.44
N ALA A 39 12.12 7.23 5.86
CA ALA A 39 10.82 7.87 5.67
C ALA A 39 10.48 8.05 4.19
N GLU A 40 11.41 8.60 3.41
CA GLU A 40 11.24 8.77 1.96
C GLU A 40 10.99 7.44 1.23
N ARG A 41 11.70 6.37 1.60
CA ARG A 41 11.48 5.03 1.00
C ARG A 41 10.14 4.41 1.36
N ILE A 42 9.64 4.67 2.56
CA ILE A 42 8.31 4.21 2.98
C ILE A 42 7.24 4.99 2.21
N GLU A 43 7.37 6.32 2.15
CA GLU A 43 6.44 7.20 1.46
C GLU A 43 6.36 6.88 -0.04
N SER A 44 7.50 6.89 -0.74
CA SER A 44 7.58 6.48 -2.14
C SER A 44 7.07 5.06 -2.35
N GLY A 45 7.39 4.13 -1.45
CA GLY A 45 6.91 2.76 -1.56
C GLY A 45 5.39 2.63 -1.48
N LEU A 46 4.71 3.45 -0.66
CA LEU A 46 3.25 3.45 -0.56
C LEU A 46 2.58 4.22 -1.70
N LEU A 47 3.22 5.28 -2.20
CA LEU A 47 2.78 5.96 -3.42
C LEU A 47 2.84 5.01 -4.62
N ASP A 48 3.93 4.24 -4.76
CA ASP A 48 4.03 3.17 -5.76
C ASP A 48 2.86 2.18 -5.59
N VAL A 49 2.55 1.73 -4.37
CA VAL A 49 1.43 0.80 -4.13
C VAL A 49 0.13 1.41 -4.66
N LEU A 50 -0.17 2.67 -4.33
CA LEU A 50 -1.37 3.36 -4.82
C LEU A 50 -1.41 3.43 -6.34
N GLU A 51 -0.31 3.81 -7.00
CA GLU A 51 -0.22 3.87 -8.46
C GLU A 51 -0.54 2.53 -9.12
N HIS A 52 0.03 1.43 -8.60
CA HIS A 52 -0.25 0.10 -9.11
C HIS A 52 -1.70 -0.34 -8.86
N LEU A 53 -2.32 0.05 -7.75
CA LEU A 53 -3.73 -0.26 -7.49
C LEU A 53 -4.66 0.50 -8.42
N VAL A 54 -4.34 1.76 -8.72
CA VAL A 54 -5.05 2.56 -9.72
C VAL A 54 -4.86 1.94 -11.11
N GLU A 55 -3.64 1.56 -11.49
CA GLU A 55 -3.38 0.85 -12.75
C GLU A 55 -4.22 -0.44 -12.86
N ALA A 56 -4.28 -1.22 -11.78
CA ALA A 56 -5.11 -2.42 -11.73
C ALA A 56 -6.60 -2.12 -11.91
N ALA A 57 -7.10 -1.01 -11.35
CA ALA A 57 -8.51 -0.63 -11.44
C ALA A 57 -8.97 -0.37 -12.88
N TYR A 58 -8.06 0.09 -13.74
CA TYR A 58 -8.35 0.45 -15.14
C TYR A 58 -7.72 -0.51 -16.16
N SER A 59 -7.07 -1.59 -15.71
CA SER A 59 -6.38 -2.54 -16.58
C SER A 59 -7.27 -3.73 -16.96
N ASN A 60 -7.15 -4.18 -18.21
CA ASN A 60 -7.72 -5.45 -18.67
C ASN A 60 -6.98 -6.67 -18.09
N ARG A 61 -5.79 -6.48 -17.52
CA ARG A 61 -4.96 -7.52 -16.89
C ARG A 61 -4.52 -7.06 -15.49
N PRO A 62 -5.46 -6.95 -14.53
CA PRO A 62 -5.18 -6.41 -13.20
C PRO A 62 -4.19 -7.25 -12.38
N ALA A 63 -4.03 -8.54 -12.68
CA ALA A 63 -3.12 -9.41 -11.95
C ALA A 63 -1.66 -8.91 -11.92
N THR A 64 -1.13 -8.37 -13.03
CA THR A 64 0.24 -7.87 -13.09
C THR A 64 0.49 -6.67 -12.17
N PRO A 65 -0.27 -5.56 -12.27
CA PRO A 65 -0.11 -4.43 -11.34
C PRO A 65 -0.42 -4.80 -9.89
N LEU A 66 -1.41 -5.68 -9.63
CA LEU A 66 -1.68 -6.17 -8.26
C LEU A 66 -0.51 -6.95 -7.66
N GLY A 67 0.19 -7.77 -8.46
CA GLY A 67 1.40 -8.46 -8.02
C GLY A 67 2.52 -7.48 -7.64
N LYS A 68 2.71 -6.41 -8.43
CA LYS A 68 3.67 -5.34 -8.13
C LYS A 68 3.28 -4.57 -6.86
N ALA A 69 2.00 -4.20 -6.72
CA ALA A 69 1.48 -3.53 -5.53
C ALA A 69 1.73 -4.37 -4.26
N ASN A 70 1.44 -5.67 -4.31
CA ASN A 70 1.69 -6.58 -3.19
C ASN A 70 3.18 -6.63 -2.81
N LEU A 71 4.08 -6.79 -3.80
CA LEU A 71 5.52 -6.83 -3.53
C LEU A 71 6.02 -5.52 -2.91
N ARG A 72 5.54 -4.37 -3.39
CA ARG A 72 5.89 -3.05 -2.83
C ARG A 72 5.39 -2.89 -1.40
N LEU A 73 4.16 -3.32 -1.12
CA LEU A 73 3.60 -3.29 0.24
C LEU A 73 4.42 -4.15 1.20
N GLN A 74 4.87 -5.34 0.80
CA GLN A 74 5.73 -6.18 1.63
C GLN A 74 7.06 -5.49 1.96
N ARG A 75 7.67 -4.83 0.97
CA ARG A 75 8.90 -4.04 1.19
C ARG A 75 8.65 -2.94 2.22
N VAL A 76 7.53 -2.21 2.11
CA VAL A 76 7.17 -1.16 3.07
C VAL A 76 6.97 -1.74 4.49
N LYS A 77 6.30 -2.89 4.64
CA LYS A 77 6.14 -3.54 5.95
C LYS A 77 7.47 -3.83 6.63
N HIS A 78 8.47 -4.28 5.87
CA HIS A 78 9.82 -4.51 6.40
C HIS A 78 10.50 -3.20 6.84
N LEU A 79 10.39 -2.13 6.04
CA LEU A 79 10.94 -0.81 6.39
C LEU A 79 10.25 -0.22 7.63
N TRP A 80 8.93 -0.41 7.76
CA TRP A 80 8.17 0.00 8.93
C TRP A 80 8.54 -0.77 10.19
N ARG A 81 8.82 -2.07 10.09
CA ARG A 81 9.36 -2.84 11.22
C ARG A 81 10.73 -2.32 11.66
N LEU A 82 11.58 -2.01 10.70
CA LEU A 82 12.90 -1.45 10.98
C LEU A 82 12.82 -0.09 11.70
N SER A 83 11.82 0.76 11.39
CA SER A 83 11.69 2.04 12.09
C SER A 83 11.41 1.90 13.58
N VAL A 84 10.75 0.82 14.00
CA VAL A 84 10.55 0.48 15.42
C VAL A 84 11.79 -0.11 16.05
N GLU A 85 12.47 -1.03 15.35
CA GLU A 85 13.73 -1.61 15.83
C GLU A 85 14.80 -0.52 16.09
N LEU A 86 14.76 0.56 15.30
CA LEU A 86 15.60 1.74 15.46
C LEU A 86 15.07 2.77 16.49
N ASN A 87 13.99 2.45 17.21
CA ASN A 87 13.32 3.34 18.17
C ASN A 87 12.90 4.71 17.59
N ILE A 88 12.62 4.78 16.28
CA ILE A 88 12.16 6.00 15.61
C ILE A 88 10.66 6.19 15.83
N THR A 89 9.92 5.09 15.88
CA THR A 89 8.46 5.08 15.95
C THR A 89 7.99 4.36 17.21
N GLY A 90 6.93 4.87 17.86
CA GLY A 90 6.38 4.23 19.06
C GLY A 90 5.65 2.92 18.74
N GLN A 91 5.58 2.01 19.70
CA GLN A 91 4.92 0.70 19.53
C GLN A 91 3.44 0.82 19.10
N GLN A 92 2.72 1.81 19.62
CA GLN A 92 1.30 2.00 19.29
C GLN A 92 1.10 2.50 17.86
N GLN A 93 1.96 3.40 17.38
CA GLN A 93 1.98 3.85 15.99
C GLN A 93 2.32 2.68 15.06
N TYR A 94 3.28 1.85 15.47
CA TYR A 94 3.64 0.66 14.72
C TYR A 94 2.48 -0.28 14.52
N ALA A 95 1.82 -0.67 15.61
CA ALA A 95 0.70 -1.60 15.59
C ALA A 95 -0.43 -1.10 14.68
N TYR A 96 -0.75 0.19 14.77
CA TYR A 96 -1.79 0.79 13.94
C TYR A 96 -1.45 0.76 12.44
N ALA A 97 -0.24 1.19 12.05
CA ALA A 97 0.13 1.15 10.63
C ALA A 97 0.29 -0.28 10.12
N ALA A 98 0.81 -1.19 10.94
CA ALA A 98 0.93 -2.60 10.59
C ALA A 98 -0.44 -3.23 10.33
N GLU A 99 -1.44 -2.89 11.15
CA GLU A 99 -2.82 -3.35 10.95
C GLU A 99 -3.41 -2.81 9.64
N LEU A 100 -3.26 -1.52 9.35
CA LEU A 100 -3.71 -0.93 8.08
C LEU A 100 -3.02 -1.59 6.87
N MET A 101 -1.70 -1.82 6.94
CA MET A 101 -0.95 -2.50 5.90
C MET A 101 -1.36 -3.97 5.73
N GLU A 102 -1.76 -4.66 6.81
CA GLU A 102 -2.31 -6.02 6.72
C GLU A 102 -3.71 -6.06 6.10
N GLN A 103 -4.59 -5.13 6.49
CA GLN A 103 -5.91 -4.98 5.87
C GLN A 103 -5.79 -4.72 4.37
N LEU A 104 -4.91 -3.79 3.97
CA LEU A 104 -4.61 -3.51 2.58
C LEU A 104 -4.10 -4.76 1.85
N GLY A 105 -3.13 -5.48 2.44
CA GLY A 105 -2.57 -6.69 1.85
C GLY A 105 -3.63 -7.78 1.59
N ARG A 106 -4.58 -7.98 2.51
CA ARG A 106 -5.70 -8.91 2.31
C ARG A 106 -6.59 -8.50 1.15
N GLN A 107 -6.90 -7.21 1.00
CA GLN A 107 -7.72 -6.72 -0.11
C GLN A 107 -7.00 -6.88 -1.46
N ILE A 108 -5.70 -6.59 -1.52
CA ILE A 108 -4.89 -6.80 -2.73
C ILE A 108 -4.87 -8.29 -3.09
N GLY A 109 -4.64 -9.18 -2.12
CA GLY A 109 -4.61 -10.62 -2.33
C GLY A 109 -5.95 -11.18 -2.81
N GLY A 110 -7.06 -10.76 -2.20
CA GLY A 110 -8.40 -11.14 -2.62
C GLY A 110 -8.71 -10.69 -4.05
N TRP A 111 -8.37 -9.44 -4.39
CA TRP A 111 -8.55 -8.90 -5.73
C TRP A 111 -7.67 -9.62 -6.77
N TYR A 112 -6.42 -9.94 -6.42
CA TYR A 112 -5.52 -10.72 -7.29
C TYR A 112 -6.10 -12.10 -7.62
N GLN A 113 -6.59 -12.82 -6.61
CA GLN A 113 -7.18 -14.15 -6.80
C GLN A 113 -8.46 -14.10 -7.64
N SER A 114 -9.33 -13.11 -7.41
CA SER A 114 -10.53 -12.91 -8.23
C SER A 114 -10.17 -12.60 -9.68
N SER A 115 -9.14 -11.78 -9.89
CA SER A 115 -8.67 -11.38 -11.21
C SER A 115 -8.03 -12.53 -11.99
N ALA A 116 -7.28 -13.41 -11.31
CA ALA A 116 -6.63 -14.57 -11.92
C ALA A 116 -7.64 -15.65 -12.35
N LYS A 117 -8.77 -15.77 -11.65
CA LYS A 117 -9.84 -16.71 -12.01
C LYS A 117 -10.60 -16.28 -13.26
N THR A 118 -10.84 -14.98 -13.46
CA THR A 118 -11.56 -14.45 -14.63
C THR A 118 -10.73 -14.50 -15.92
N ALA A 119 -9.41 -14.63 -15.83
CA ALA A 119 -8.51 -14.71 -16.99
C ALA A 119 -8.29 -16.15 -17.52
N LYS A 120 -8.88 -17.15 -16.86
CA LYS A 120 -8.90 -18.56 -17.29
C LYS A 120 -10.21 -18.87 -18.00
#